data_AF-A0AAV0YTT6-F1
#
_entry.id   AF-A0AAV0YTT6-F1
#
_cell.length_a   1.000
_cell.length_b   1.000
_cell.length_c   1.000
_cell.angle_alpha   90.00
_cell.angle_beta   90.00
_cell.angle_gamma   90.00
#
_symmetry.space_group_name_H-M   'P 1'
#
loop_
_entity.id
_entity.type
_entity.pdbx_description
1 polymer ?
#
loop_
_entity_poly.entity_id
_entity_poly.type
_entity_poly.pdbx_seq_one_letter_code
_entity_poly.pdbx_strand_id
1 'polypeptide(L)'
;MPTLASSARSLRLFPNIPQPFRDDLETYCLELKKVCITIIKHMEKALKVEPNEMLELFENINQSMRMNFYPPCPQPENVIGLNPHSDAEALTILLQANDIEGLQIRKDGQWISIAPPLTNAYVVNVGDILEIMTNGIYRSIEH
;
A
#
# COMPACT_ATOMS: atom_id res chain seq x y z
N MET A 1 3.95 -12.68 -20.62
CA MET A 1 2.65 -13.05 -20.02
C MET A 1 1.80 -11.80 -19.95
N PRO A 2 0.58 -11.81 -20.49
CA PRO A 2 -0.25 -10.62 -20.56
C PRO A 2 -0.71 -10.25 -19.15
N THR A 3 -0.31 -9.08 -18.69
CA THR A 3 -0.79 -8.47 -17.45
C THR A 3 -2.28 -8.11 -17.63
N LEU A 4 -3.20 -8.81 -16.96
CA LEU A 4 -4.56 -8.29 -16.76
C LEU A 4 -4.52 -7.11 -15.76
N ALA A 5 -5.24 -5.99 -15.95
CA ALA A 5 -5.90 -5.50 -17.15
C ALA A 5 -5.79 -3.98 -17.24
N SER A 6 -5.39 -3.49 -18.41
CA SER A 6 -5.52 -2.09 -18.82
C SER A 6 -6.96 -1.56 -18.73
N SER A 7 -7.96 -2.43 -18.63
CA SER A 7 -9.39 -2.09 -18.62
C SER A 7 -9.86 -1.32 -17.39
N ALA A 8 -9.18 -1.45 -16.24
CA ALA A 8 -9.50 -0.69 -15.03
C ALA A 8 -8.82 0.70 -15.00
N ARG A 9 -7.81 0.93 -15.84
CA ARG A 9 -7.17 2.25 -15.93
C ARG A 9 -8.14 3.22 -16.58
N SER A 10 -8.25 4.42 -16.02
CA SER A 10 -9.07 5.47 -16.63
C SER A 10 -8.52 5.84 -18.01
N LEU A 11 -9.27 5.47 -19.06
CA LEU A 11 -8.94 5.81 -20.45
C LEU A 11 -8.89 7.33 -20.69
N ARG A 12 -9.49 8.12 -19.80
CA ARG A 12 -9.47 9.60 -19.85
C ARG A 12 -8.26 10.18 -19.12
N LEU A 13 -7.94 9.70 -17.93
CA LEU A 13 -6.89 10.31 -17.10
C LEU A 13 -5.49 9.83 -17.50
N PHE A 14 -5.36 8.54 -17.77
CA PHE A 14 -4.06 7.91 -17.97
C PHE A 14 -3.29 8.49 -19.17
N PRO A 15 -3.91 8.78 -20.34
CA PRO A 15 -3.24 9.44 -21.45
C PRO A 15 -2.85 10.91 -21.21
N ASN A 16 -3.23 11.51 -20.09
CA ASN A 16 -2.89 12.88 -19.73
C ASN A 16 -1.75 12.97 -18.70
N ILE A 17 -1.26 11.84 -18.18
CA ILE A 17 -0.10 11.82 -17.27
C ILE A 17 1.16 12.14 -18.11
N PRO A 18 1.96 13.16 -17.77
CA PRO A 18 3.12 13.54 -18.57
C PRO A 18 4.16 12.42 -18.69
N GLN A 19 4.90 12.40 -19.80
CA GLN A 19 6.14 11.62 -19.90
C GLN A 19 7.31 12.41 -19.29
N PRO A 20 8.32 11.74 -18.70
CA PRO A 20 8.49 10.28 -18.60
C PRO A 20 7.66 9.63 -17.48
N PHE A 21 7.05 10.44 -16.60
CA PHE A 21 6.41 9.97 -15.37
C PHE A 21 5.37 8.86 -15.56
N ARG A 22 4.59 8.88 -16.65
CA ARG A 22 3.65 7.79 -16.96
C ARG A 22 4.35 6.45 -17.11
N ASP A 23 5.46 6.41 -17.84
CA ASP A 23 6.17 5.16 -18.15
C ASP A 23 6.87 4.61 -16.89
N ASP A 24 7.41 5.52 -16.07
CA ASP A 24 7.96 5.19 -14.76
C ASP A 24 6.88 4.65 -13.82
N LEU A 25 5.69 5.27 -13.82
CA LEU A 25 4.55 4.83 -13.03
C LEU A 25 4.07 3.44 -13.43
N GLU A 26 4.01 3.15 -14.72
CA GLU A 26 3.67 1.81 -15.21
C GLU A 26 4.67 0.76 -14.75
N THR A 27 5.96 1.07 -14.90
CA THR A 27 7.05 0.19 -14.47
C THR A 27 6.97 -0.04 -12.96
N TYR A 28 6.78 1.02 -12.18
CA TYR A 28 6.67 0.96 -10.73
C TYR A 28 5.50 0.09 -10.27
N CYS A 29 4.31 0.24 -10.87
CA CYS A 29 3.15 -0.62 -10.59
C CYS A 29 3.45 -2.10 -10.85
N LEU A 30 4.12 -2.42 -11.96
CA LEU A 30 4.49 -3.78 -12.33
C LEU A 30 5.49 -4.40 -11.34
N GLU A 31 6.50 -3.63 -10.92
CA GLU A 31 7.47 -4.12 -9.93
C GLU A 31 6.84 -4.29 -8.55
N LEU A 32 6.02 -3.33 -8.09
CA LEU A 32 5.30 -3.47 -6.82
C LEU A 32 4.35 -4.67 -6.80
N LYS A 33 3.73 -5.02 -7.93
CA LYS A 33 2.91 -6.23 -8.01
C LYS A 33 3.74 -7.49 -7.72
N LYS A 34 4.97 -7.57 -8.24
CA LYS A 34 5.89 -8.69 -7.94
C LYS A 34 6.30 -8.72 -6.47
N VAL A 35 6.56 -7.55 -5.88
CA VAL A 35 6.89 -7.43 -4.45
C VAL A 35 5.71 -7.91 -3.59
N CYS A 36 4.49 -7.44 -3.88
CA CYS A 36 3.28 -7.84 -3.18
C CYS A 36 3.08 -9.36 -3.23
N ILE A 37 3.13 -9.97 -4.41
CA ILE A 37 3.03 -11.44 -4.58
C ILE A 37 4.12 -12.16 -3.76
N THR A 38 5.34 -11.63 -3.76
CA THR A 38 6.45 -12.22 -2.98
C THR A 38 6.15 -12.18 -1.48
N ILE A 39 5.66 -11.06 -0.96
CA ILE A 39 5.29 -10.92 0.46
C ILE A 39 4.18 -11.92 0.83
N ILE A 40 3.11 -11.99 0.02
CA ILE A 40 1.99 -12.92 0.27
C ILE A 40 2.46 -14.39 0.29
N LYS A 41 3.34 -14.81 -0.63
CA LYS A 41 3.91 -16.17 -0.60
C LYS A 41 4.67 -16.48 0.69
N HIS A 42 5.39 -15.50 1.22
CA HIS A 42 6.12 -15.68 2.49
C HIS A 42 5.15 -15.73 3.68
N MET A 43 4.07 -14.95 3.63
CA MET A 43 2.98 -15.00 4.61
C MET A 43 2.27 -16.35 4.61
N GLU A 44 1.88 -16.89 3.45
CA GLU A 44 1.30 -18.24 3.32
C GLU A 44 2.18 -19.30 3.99
N LYS A 45 3.48 -19.28 3.66
CA LYS A 45 4.46 -20.21 4.23
C LYS A 45 4.57 -20.06 5.75
N ALA A 46 4.55 -18.83 6.27
CA ALA A 46 4.62 -18.57 7.71
C ALA A 46 3.35 -19.06 8.45
N LEU A 47 2.19 -18.90 7.81
CA LEU A 47 0.90 -19.38 8.31
C LEU A 47 0.69 -20.89 8.15
N LYS A 48 1.58 -21.57 7.41
CA LYS A 48 1.50 -23.01 7.05
C LYS A 48 0.21 -23.35 6.29
N VAL A 49 -0.22 -22.42 5.46
CA VAL A 49 -1.32 -22.60 4.51
C VAL A 49 -0.77 -23.27 3.25
N GLU A 50 -1.61 -23.99 2.50
CA GLU A 50 -1.17 -24.61 1.25
C GLU A 50 -0.66 -23.56 0.25
N PRO A 51 0.40 -23.86 -0.52
CA PRO A 51 0.97 -22.89 -1.44
C PRO A 51 -0.06 -22.37 -2.46
N ASN A 52 -0.09 -21.04 -2.62
CA ASN A 52 -1.00 -20.31 -3.51
C ASN A 52 -2.48 -20.24 -3.08
N GLU A 53 -2.88 -20.85 -1.97
CA GLU A 53 -4.29 -20.79 -1.52
C GLU A 53 -4.73 -19.36 -1.22
N MET A 54 -3.87 -18.55 -0.60
CA MET A 54 -4.15 -17.13 -0.46
C MET A 54 -4.02 -16.46 -1.81
N LEU A 55 -2.93 -16.69 -2.54
CA LEU A 55 -2.67 -16.04 -3.84
C LEU A 55 -3.78 -16.20 -4.87
N GLU A 56 -4.47 -17.33 -4.93
CA GLU A 56 -5.62 -17.52 -5.82
C GLU A 56 -6.73 -16.48 -5.56
N LEU A 57 -6.88 -16.05 -4.31
CA LEU A 57 -7.76 -14.93 -3.94
C LEU A 57 -7.17 -13.58 -4.37
N PHE A 58 -5.83 -13.47 -4.50
CA PHE A 58 -5.12 -12.29 -5.00
C PHE A 58 -4.95 -12.23 -6.53
N GLU A 59 -5.14 -13.33 -7.27
CA GLU A 59 -4.95 -13.36 -8.73
C GLU A 59 -5.90 -12.40 -9.47
N ASN A 60 -7.06 -12.12 -8.86
CA ASN A 60 -8.06 -11.15 -9.36
C ASN A 60 -8.00 -9.78 -8.67
N ILE A 61 -7.00 -9.50 -7.83
CA ILE A 61 -6.97 -8.25 -7.07
C ILE A 61 -6.57 -7.07 -7.94
N ASN A 62 -7.41 -6.04 -7.84
CA ASN A 62 -7.16 -4.73 -8.43
C ASN A 62 -6.03 -4.05 -7.68
N GLN A 63 -5.03 -3.57 -8.42
CA GLN A 63 -4.04 -2.65 -7.88
C GLN A 63 -4.57 -1.22 -8.05
N SER A 64 -4.64 -0.48 -6.96
CA SER A 64 -4.90 0.95 -6.94
C SER A 64 -3.61 1.71 -6.60
N MET A 65 -3.56 3.00 -6.92
CA MET A 65 -2.52 3.88 -6.43
C MET A 65 -3.11 5.20 -5.97
N ARG A 66 -2.63 5.67 -4.82
CA ARG A 66 -2.96 6.97 -4.26
C ARG A 66 -1.67 7.78 -4.08
N MET A 67 -1.59 8.91 -4.78
CA MET A 67 -0.50 9.88 -4.61
C MET A 67 -0.98 10.98 -3.68
N ASN A 68 -0.33 11.14 -2.54
CA ASN A 68 -0.69 12.15 -1.54
C ASN A 68 0.30 13.31 -1.56
N PHE A 69 -0.21 14.53 -1.53
CA PHE A 69 0.59 15.74 -1.39
C PHE A 69 0.07 16.54 -0.19
N TYR A 70 0.92 16.69 0.83
CA TYR A 70 0.59 17.38 2.08
C TYR A 70 1.33 18.73 2.12
N PRO A 71 0.68 19.84 1.75
CA PRO A 71 1.31 21.16 1.80
C PRO A 71 1.58 21.62 3.24
N PRO A 72 2.55 22.52 3.47
CA PRO A 72 2.76 23.14 4.78
C PRO A 72 1.47 23.79 5.31
N CYS A 73 1.15 23.53 6.58
CA CYS A 73 0.00 24.11 7.24
C CYS A 73 0.45 25.12 8.32
N PRO A 74 -0.11 26.34 8.39
CA PRO A 74 0.23 27.30 9.44
C PRO A 74 -0.34 26.94 10.82
N GLN A 75 -1.34 26.05 10.87
CA GLN A 75 -2.01 25.62 12.10
C GLN A 75 -2.17 24.08 12.13
N PRO A 76 -1.05 23.32 12.11
CA PRO A 76 -1.07 21.86 12.00
C PRO A 76 -1.75 21.17 13.18
N GLU A 77 -1.89 21.84 14.32
CA GLU A 77 -2.60 21.34 15.50
C GLU A 77 -4.13 21.29 15.34
N ASN A 78 -4.68 21.99 14.34
CA ASN A 78 -6.13 22.10 14.10
C ASN A 78 -6.62 21.29 12.90
N VAL A 79 -5.72 20.67 12.14
CA VAL A 79 -6.05 19.90 10.93
C VAL A 79 -5.25 18.61 10.91
N ILE A 80 -5.63 17.69 10.03
CA ILE A 80 -4.87 16.47 9.78
C ILE A 80 -4.67 16.27 8.28
N GLY A 81 -3.52 15.73 7.88
CA GLY A 81 -3.24 15.43 6.48
C GLY A 81 -4.18 14.35 5.93
N LEU A 82 -4.36 13.29 6.70
CA LEU A 82 -5.30 12.20 6.43
C LEU A 82 -5.91 11.74 7.76
N ASN A 83 -7.23 11.58 7.81
CA ASN A 83 -7.91 11.13 9.02
C ASN A 83 -7.48 9.71 9.42
N PRO A 84 -7.50 9.37 10.73
CA PRO A 84 -7.23 8.02 11.20
C PRO A 84 -8.10 6.98 10.49
N HIS A 85 -7.47 5.92 9.99
CA HIS A 85 -8.15 4.84 9.28
C HIS A 85 -7.32 3.55 9.28
N SER A 86 -7.96 2.43 8.96
CA SER A 86 -7.29 1.23 8.47
C SER A 86 -7.47 1.12 6.96
N ASP A 87 -6.55 0.40 6.30
CA ASP A 87 -6.65 0.16 4.87
C ASP A 87 -7.65 -0.96 4.59
N ALA A 88 -8.60 -0.72 3.68
CA ALA A 88 -9.60 -1.72 3.32
C ALA A 88 -9.02 -2.82 2.42
N GLU A 89 -7.89 -2.56 1.75
CA GLU A 89 -7.22 -3.52 0.89
C GLU A 89 -6.57 -4.67 1.68
N ALA A 90 -5.90 -5.58 0.99
CA ALA A 90 -5.19 -6.68 1.66
C ALA A 90 -3.77 -6.29 2.09
N LEU A 91 -3.05 -5.54 1.26
CA LEU A 91 -1.67 -5.13 1.55
C LEU A 91 -1.41 -3.77 0.91
N THR A 92 -0.82 -2.86 1.69
CA THR A 92 -0.36 -1.55 1.21
C THR A 92 1.16 -1.51 1.19
N ILE A 93 1.73 -0.98 0.11
CA ILE A 93 3.18 -0.74 -0.04
C ILE A 93 3.37 0.76 -0.28
N LEU A 94 3.83 1.46 0.74
CA LEU A 94 3.98 2.91 0.75
C LEU A 94 5.44 3.32 0.52
N LEU A 95 5.62 4.26 -0.42
CA LEU A 95 6.84 5.03 -0.59
C LEU A 95 6.63 6.43 -0.01
N GLN A 96 7.45 6.84 0.96
CA GLN A 96 7.56 8.25 1.33
C GLN A 96 8.49 8.95 0.35
N ALA A 97 7.97 9.92 -0.40
CA ALA A 97 8.67 10.56 -1.50
C ALA A 97 9.77 11.55 -1.05
N ASN A 98 9.79 11.91 0.24
CA ASN A 98 10.77 12.81 0.85
C ASN A 98 11.02 12.42 2.32
N ASP A 99 11.96 13.11 2.95
CA ASP A 99 12.38 12.85 4.32
C ASP A 99 11.50 13.56 5.38
N ILE A 100 10.29 14.00 5.00
CA ILE A 100 9.38 14.68 5.93
C ILE A 100 8.57 13.63 6.71
N GLU A 101 8.63 13.72 8.03
CA GLU A 101 7.82 12.90 8.93
C GLU A 101 6.34 13.27 8.85
N GLY A 102 5.46 12.28 9.04
CA GLY A 102 4.02 12.53 9.05
C GLY A 102 3.16 11.29 9.20
N LEU A 103 3.65 10.11 8.80
CA LEU A 103 2.95 8.85 9.06
C LEU A 103 3.05 8.49 10.54
N GLN A 104 1.90 8.17 11.14
CA GLN A 104 1.81 7.61 12.48
C GLN A 104 0.97 6.34 12.43
N ILE A 105 1.20 5.42 13.37
CA ILE A 105 0.37 4.23 13.56
C ILE A 105 -0.14 4.18 14.99
N ARG A 106 -1.30 3.57 15.21
CA ARG A 106 -1.86 3.38 16.54
C ARG A 106 -1.50 2.01 17.10
N LYS A 107 -0.75 2.01 18.20
CA LYS A 107 -0.37 0.79 18.93
C LYS A 107 -0.63 0.98 20.41
N ASP A 108 -1.31 0.00 21.01
CA ASP A 108 -1.65 0.01 22.44
C ASP A 108 -2.35 1.31 22.90
N GLY A 109 -3.20 1.85 22.02
CA GLY A 109 -3.96 3.09 22.25
C GLY A 109 -3.17 4.38 22.03
N GLN A 110 -1.88 4.31 21.68
CA GLN A 110 -1.00 5.45 21.48
C GLN A 110 -0.59 5.61 20.01
N TRP A 111 -0.41 6.86 19.58
CA TRP A 111 0.15 7.20 18.28
C TRP A 111 1.66 7.10 18.30
N ILE A 112 2.23 6.34 17.36
CA ILE A 112 3.66 6.14 17.19
C ILE A 112 4.05 6.67 15.81
N SER A 113 4.95 7.64 15.78
CA SER A 113 5.52 8.14 14.52
C SER A 113 6.37 7.07 13.84
N ILE A 114 6.14 6.89 12.55
CA ILE A 114 7.03 6.10 11.70
C ILE A 114 8.14 7.04 11.23
N ALA A 115 9.37 6.76 11.69
CA ALA A 115 10.54 7.47 11.20
C ALA A 115 10.62 7.32 9.68
N PRO A 116 11.14 8.33 8.94
CA PRO A 116 11.27 8.23 7.51
C PRO A 116 11.98 6.93 7.16
N PRO A 117 11.51 6.19 6.13
CA PRO A 117 12.07 4.90 5.78
C PRO A 117 13.58 5.03 5.60
N LEU A 118 14.31 3.98 5.97
CA LEU A 118 15.71 3.83 5.59
C LEU A 118 15.85 4.12 4.09
N THR A 119 16.99 4.69 3.68
CA THR A 119 17.23 4.97 2.26
C THR A 119 16.90 3.75 1.40
N ASN A 120 16.01 3.91 0.42
CA ASN A 120 15.48 2.85 -0.45
C ASN A 120 14.59 1.80 0.22
N ALA A 121 13.85 2.15 1.27
CA ALA A 121 12.87 1.26 1.89
C ALA A 121 11.41 1.68 1.62
N TYR A 122 10.53 0.68 1.63
CA TYR A 122 9.07 0.87 1.64
C TYR A 122 8.52 0.57 3.02
N VAL A 123 7.45 1.26 3.39
CA VAL A 123 6.60 0.86 4.52
C VAL A 123 5.56 -0.11 3.97
N VAL A 124 5.38 -1.25 4.64
CA VAL A 124 4.35 -2.23 4.26
C VAL A 124 3.43 -2.45 5.46
N ASN A 125 2.13 -2.39 5.22
CA ASN A 125 1.12 -2.72 6.23
C ASN A 125 0.06 -3.67 5.69
N VAL A 126 -0.50 -4.44 6.62
CA VAL A 126 -1.66 -5.31 6.42
C VAL A 126 -2.91 -4.43 6.41
N GLY A 127 -3.85 -4.74 5.53
CA GLY A 127 -5.18 -4.16 5.53
C GLY A 127 -6.26 -5.16 5.94
N ASP A 128 -7.49 -4.68 6.03
CA ASP A 128 -8.63 -5.35 6.67
C ASP A 128 -8.97 -6.69 6.00
N ILE A 129 -8.89 -6.77 4.66
CA ILE A 129 -9.16 -8.03 3.93
C ILE A 129 -8.18 -9.13 4.37
N LEU A 130 -6.90 -8.80 4.51
CA LEU A 130 -5.88 -9.77 4.89
C LEU A 130 -5.99 -10.15 6.37
N GLU A 131 -6.39 -9.23 7.25
CA GLU A 131 -6.72 -9.56 8.63
C GLU A 131 -7.86 -10.60 8.70
N ILE A 132 -8.95 -10.38 7.95
CA ILE A 132 -10.07 -11.31 7.88
C ILE A 132 -9.62 -12.68 7.36
N MET A 133 -8.87 -12.71 6.26
CA MET A 133 -8.39 -13.94 5.64
C MET A 133 -7.48 -14.75 6.58
N THR A 134 -6.69 -14.07 7.41
CA THR A 134 -5.80 -14.72 8.38
C THR A 134 -6.45 -14.96 9.73
N ASN A 135 -7.77 -14.75 9.84
CA ASN A 135 -8.53 -14.90 11.07
C ASN A 135 -7.92 -14.13 12.25
N GLY A 136 -7.49 -12.89 12.00
CA GLY A 136 -6.92 -11.99 13.02
C GLY A 136 -5.47 -12.27 13.42
N ILE A 137 -4.78 -13.21 12.77
CA ILE A 137 -3.35 -13.48 13.05
C ILE A 137 -2.50 -12.27 12.64
N TYR A 138 -2.70 -11.74 11.44
CA TYR A 138 -2.14 -10.45 11.03
C TYR A 138 -3.17 -9.36 11.22
N ARG A 139 -2.76 -8.25 11.83
CA ARG A 139 -3.65 -7.16 12.18
C ARG A 139 -3.48 -5.97 11.24
N SER A 140 -4.60 -5.47 10.75
CA SER A 140 -4.75 -4.17 10.14
C SER A 140 -4.68 -3.11 11.24
N ILE A 141 -3.78 -2.14 11.08
CA ILE A 141 -3.48 -1.16 12.12
C ILE A 141 -4.02 0.20 11.68
N GLU A 142 -4.76 0.86 12.59
CA GLU A 142 -5.17 2.25 12.40
C GLU A 142 -3.94 3.15 12.28
N HIS A 143 -3.93 4.01 11.28
CA HIS A 143 -2.84 4.93 10.96
C HIS A 143 -3.38 6.26 10.41
#